data_AF-A0A7C8RGK9-F1
#
_entry.id   AF-A0A7C8RGK9-F1
#
_cell.length_a   1.000
_cell.length_b   1.000
_cell.length_c   1.000
_cell.angle_alpha   90.00
_cell.angle_beta   90.00
_cell.angle_gamma   90.00
#
_symmetry.space_group_name_H-M   'P 1'
#
loop_
_entity.id
_entity.type
_entity.pdbx_description
1 polymer ?
#
loop_
_entity_poly.entity_id
_entity_poly.type
_entity_poly.pdbx_seq_one_letter_code
_entity_poly.pdbx_strand_id
1 'polypeptide(L)'
;MQLIPSYIVDRLPLPVSQSSCTMPHRIVPLPNGHPSKKKLKYQPVKIKKPTASENPAEESGIITPAGKDAAVFGIISDDGGCDSKQFHLDISNTALTLATHSLDGLQLRHVKDMYFHPEISRKSTDQALEKSLSTCRKNQNALKGVLSFLDSSSTCSTIDQSSIFERFLFGSTPHVNSFASTTFSFPDIKDTQYLHIRGSPPPSPLSSYKSLSIITSICLFSADAVSSFSSQLLELYTRYPYSDSLHLHHPLTFNELDSLSRLSNTIADIICSISSPSRFSSPLNINIILDIPQIQYYLSGPTSHFHIPTISKTWLSLIDSRKASIERIFKRCIAQEIHRRIPHERLKLSGVSYEITNTSSLNPLLPLLSSQIIDFPYISIQQCIKTLTTTNKSWDLFLDSLPLPGLQPPDTLEELVYISYVYEILLPFLKALDTEGTIEDMENTLILQIDNIVESKPYLKAKKFLEVYNKKLGAKKASLIGIYPSERVFYSKEGNYRSSLHKYDPGQDLSLDSGKVKPYEVLEKIYGVESMAAVKEAATEEGLV
;
A
#
# COMPACT_ATOMS: atom_id res chain seq x y z
N MET A 1 2.27 -29.76 -12.37
CA MET A 1 1.22 -28.83 -11.89
C MET A 1 1.72 -28.23 -10.59
N GLN A 2 2.49 -27.15 -10.67
CA GLN A 2 3.02 -26.44 -9.51
C GLN A 2 1.99 -25.42 -9.05
N LEU A 3 1.73 -25.41 -7.74
CA LEU A 3 0.74 -24.60 -7.06
C LEU A 3 1.13 -23.12 -7.17
N ILE A 4 0.16 -22.27 -7.50
CA ILE A 4 0.29 -20.83 -7.29
C ILE A 4 0.41 -20.61 -5.77
N PRO A 5 1.40 -19.84 -5.30
CA PRO A 5 1.65 -19.64 -3.87
C PRO A 5 0.48 -19.00 -3.14
N SER A 6 0.10 -19.56 -2.00
CA SER A 6 -1.10 -19.16 -1.24
C SER A 6 -1.10 -17.71 -0.73
N TYR A 7 0.05 -17.03 -0.66
CA TYR A 7 0.13 -15.60 -0.32
C TYR A 7 0.05 -14.68 -1.55
N ILE A 8 0.30 -15.21 -2.75
CA ILE A 8 -0.02 -14.56 -4.03
C ILE A 8 -1.52 -14.69 -4.30
N VAL A 9 -2.17 -15.79 -3.89
CA VAL A 9 -3.64 -15.99 -4.02
C VAL A 9 -4.46 -14.97 -3.21
N ASP A 10 -3.94 -14.44 -2.10
CA ASP A 10 -4.58 -13.33 -1.37
C ASP A 10 -4.33 -11.94 -2.01
N ARG A 11 -3.47 -11.86 -3.03
CA ARG A 11 -3.00 -10.60 -3.67
C ARG A 11 -3.16 -10.53 -5.20
N LEU A 12 -3.51 -11.62 -5.90
CA LEU A 12 -3.88 -11.66 -7.31
C LEU A 12 -5.09 -12.61 -7.49
N PRO A 13 -6.18 -12.24 -8.20
CA PRO A 13 -7.25 -13.19 -8.49
C PRO A 13 -6.76 -14.20 -9.53
N LEU A 14 -7.06 -15.48 -9.29
CA LEU A 14 -6.96 -16.53 -10.31
C LEU A 14 -7.85 -16.16 -11.51
N PRO A 15 -7.43 -16.40 -12.77
CA PRO A 15 -8.27 -16.17 -13.92
C PRO A 15 -9.49 -17.10 -13.88
N VAL A 16 -10.68 -16.49 -13.99
CA VAL A 16 -11.95 -17.20 -14.15
C VAL A 16 -12.03 -17.74 -15.57
N SER A 17 -11.63 -18.99 -15.77
CA SER A 17 -12.27 -19.86 -16.76
C SER A 17 -11.90 -21.32 -16.51
N GLN A 18 -12.72 -22.07 -15.76
CA GLN A 18 -12.92 -23.50 -16.03
C GLN A 18 -14.36 -23.87 -15.66
N SER A 19 -15.25 -23.69 -16.63
CA SER A 19 -16.50 -24.43 -16.69
C SER A 19 -16.20 -25.93 -16.89
N SER A 20 -16.73 -26.74 -15.99
CA SER A 20 -17.07 -28.17 -16.18
C SER A 20 -16.07 -29.05 -16.94
N CYS A 21 -15.25 -29.83 -16.23
CA CYS A 21 -15.09 -31.24 -16.58
C CYS A 21 -14.61 -32.06 -15.38
N THR A 22 -15.37 -33.11 -15.09
CA THR A 22 -15.19 -34.07 -14.01
C THR A 22 -14.12 -35.14 -14.32
N MET A 23 -13.41 -35.54 -13.26
CA MET A 23 -12.88 -36.90 -12.93
C MET A 23 -11.53 -37.35 -13.54
N PRO A 24 -10.83 -38.38 -12.98
CA PRO A 24 -11.14 -39.21 -11.80
C PRO A 24 -10.05 -39.23 -10.69
N HIS A 25 -10.50 -39.71 -9.54
CA HIS A 25 -9.76 -40.05 -8.34
C HIS A 25 -8.42 -40.78 -8.56
N ARG A 26 -7.41 -40.43 -7.75
CA ARG A 26 -6.36 -41.39 -7.38
C ARG A 26 -6.48 -41.76 -5.91
N ILE A 27 -6.80 -43.03 -5.73
CA ILE A 27 -6.89 -43.81 -4.50
C ILE A 27 -5.50 -43.85 -3.83
N VAL A 28 -5.44 -43.53 -2.54
CA VAL A 28 -4.35 -43.93 -1.65
C VAL A 28 -5.01 -44.39 -0.33
N PRO A 29 -4.59 -45.53 0.26
CA PRO A 29 -5.40 -46.26 1.22
C PRO A 29 -5.42 -45.58 2.60
N LEU A 30 -6.62 -45.50 3.18
CA LEU A 30 -6.83 -45.11 4.57
C LEU A 30 -6.44 -46.26 5.51
N PRO A 31 -5.69 -46.01 6.59
CA PRO A 31 -5.67 -46.91 7.74
C PRO A 31 -6.96 -46.74 8.56
N ASN A 32 -7.45 -47.89 9.04
CA ASN A 32 -8.71 -48.10 9.75
C ASN A 32 -8.91 -47.20 10.98
N GLY A 33 -10.11 -46.64 11.13
CA GLY A 33 -10.58 -46.07 12.40
C GLY A 33 -11.74 -45.09 12.27
N HIS A 34 -12.97 -45.59 12.21
CA HIS A 34 -14.18 -44.76 12.39
C HIS A 34 -14.35 -44.31 13.84
N PRO A 35 -14.96 -43.13 14.08
CA PRO A 35 -16.29 -43.17 14.69
C PRO A 35 -17.34 -42.14 14.16
N SER A 36 -18.56 -42.67 14.07
CA SER A 36 -19.92 -42.13 14.24
C SER A 36 -20.33 -40.70 13.78
N LYS A 37 -21.22 -40.70 12.77
CA LYS A 37 -22.06 -39.57 12.32
C LYS A 37 -23.19 -39.27 13.32
N LYS A 38 -23.32 -38.02 13.78
CA LYS A 38 -24.59 -37.48 14.33
C LYS A 38 -25.33 -36.71 13.22
N LYS A 39 -26.55 -37.17 12.90
CA LYS A 39 -27.51 -36.49 12.01
C LYS A 39 -28.24 -35.38 12.77
N LEU A 40 -28.21 -34.15 12.26
CA LEU A 40 -29.13 -33.08 12.66
C LEU A 40 -30.23 -32.96 11.60
N LYS A 41 -31.49 -33.17 12.03
CA LYS A 41 -32.71 -33.06 11.23
C LYS A 41 -33.11 -31.58 11.11
N TYR A 42 -33.49 -31.15 9.91
CA TYR A 42 -34.10 -29.85 9.64
C TYR A 42 -35.64 -30.00 9.57
N GLN A 43 -36.40 -29.10 10.20
CA GLN A 43 -37.85 -28.96 10.01
C GLN A 43 -38.16 -27.56 9.47
N PRO A 44 -39.02 -27.40 8.45
CA PRO A 44 -39.44 -26.09 7.95
C PRO A 44 -40.73 -25.61 8.64
N VAL A 45 -40.75 -24.33 9.05
CA VAL A 45 -41.96 -23.67 9.59
C VAL A 45 -42.67 -22.90 8.47
N LYS A 46 -43.98 -23.14 8.32
CA LYS A 46 -44.90 -22.46 7.38
C LYS A 46 -45.33 -21.10 7.93
N ILE A 47 -45.39 -20.08 7.08
CA ILE A 47 -45.96 -18.75 7.41
C ILE A 47 -47.33 -18.60 6.72
N LYS A 48 -48.35 -18.20 7.49
CA LYS A 48 -49.70 -17.83 7.02
C LYS A 48 -49.73 -16.36 6.57
N LYS A 49 -50.42 -16.06 5.45
CA LYS A 49 -50.83 -14.70 5.05
C LYS A 49 -52.18 -14.33 5.70
N PRO A 50 -52.41 -13.03 5.95
CA PRO A 50 -53.76 -12.47 5.80
C PRO A 50 -53.83 -11.30 4.81
N THR A 51 -55.09 -11.08 4.42
CA THR A 51 -55.74 -10.30 3.36
C THR A 51 -55.78 -8.78 3.56
N ALA A 52 -56.06 -8.06 2.47
CA ALA A 52 -56.25 -6.60 2.37
C ALA A 52 -57.73 -6.19 2.28
N SER A 53 -58.08 -5.02 2.84
CA SER A 53 -59.15 -4.08 2.43
C SER A 53 -58.98 -2.77 3.24
N GLU A 54 -58.59 -1.65 2.63
CA GLU A 54 -59.40 -0.52 2.11
C GLU A 54 -59.29 0.75 3.00
N ASN A 55 -59.09 1.89 2.33
CA ASN A 55 -58.58 3.24 2.69
C ASN A 55 -59.64 4.21 3.31
N PRO A 56 -59.42 5.54 3.49
CA PRO A 56 -58.22 6.37 3.83
C PRO A 56 -58.49 7.44 4.92
N ALA A 57 -57.44 8.07 5.48
CA ALA A 57 -57.48 9.47 5.93
C ALA A 57 -56.06 10.07 5.92
N GLU A 58 -55.96 11.25 5.34
CA GLU A 58 -54.76 12.08 5.15
C GLU A 58 -54.20 12.59 6.48
N GLU A 59 -52.87 12.56 6.62
CA GLU A 59 -51.99 13.70 6.94
C GLU A 59 -50.68 13.22 7.58
N SER A 60 -49.58 13.81 7.08
CA SER A 60 -48.28 13.98 7.73
C SER A 60 -47.33 12.78 7.83
N GLY A 61 -46.18 12.91 7.15
CA GLY A 61 -44.91 12.29 7.51
C GLY A 61 -44.72 10.82 7.12
N ILE A 62 -44.48 10.55 5.84
CA ILE A 62 -43.91 9.26 5.44
C ILE A 62 -42.47 9.17 5.96
N ILE A 63 -42.30 8.55 7.13
CA ILE A 63 -41.07 7.87 7.50
C ILE A 63 -41.11 6.53 6.77
N THR A 64 -40.40 6.45 5.65
CA THR A 64 -40.18 5.18 4.94
C THR A 64 -39.32 4.25 5.80
N PRO A 65 -39.64 2.94 5.90
CA PRO A 65 -38.85 2.00 6.68
C PRO A 65 -37.48 1.81 6.01
N ALA A 66 -36.42 1.86 6.82
CA ALA A 66 -35.04 1.63 6.42
C ALA A 66 -34.90 0.37 5.54
N GLY A 67 -34.64 0.59 4.25
CA GLY A 67 -34.28 -0.46 3.32
C GLY A 67 -32.95 -1.08 3.74
N LYS A 68 -32.94 -2.41 3.82
CA LYS A 68 -31.72 -3.23 3.96
C LYS A 68 -30.90 -3.09 2.67
N ASP A 69 -30.00 -2.11 2.63
CA ASP A 69 -28.77 -2.02 1.81
C ASP A 69 -28.26 -0.57 1.80
N ALA A 70 -28.06 0.04 2.99
CA ALA A 70 -27.62 1.42 3.09
C ALA A 70 -26.12 1.54 3.38
N ALA A 71 -25.34 1.85 2.33
CA ALA A 71 -24.03 2.49 2.42
C ALA A 71 -23.80 3.34 1.15
N VAL A 72 -23.76 4.67 1.29
CA VAL A 72 -23.48 5.63 0.21
C VAL A 72 -22.72 6.82 0.77
N PHE A 73 -21.56 7.18 0.21
CA PHE A 73 -20.99 8.54 0.20
C PHE A 73 -19.98 8.70 -0.96
N GLY A 74 -19.82 9.93 -1.50
CA GLY A 74 -18.73 10.34 -2.41
C GLY A 74 -19.05 11.70 -3.09
N ILE A 75 -18.06 12.62 -3.26
CA ILE A 75 -18.24 13.96 -3.90
C ILE A 75 -16.97 14.51 -4.63
N ILE A 76 -17.12 15.10 -5.83
CA ILE A 76 -16.18 15.93 -6.66
C ILE A 76 -16.96 17.20 -7.04
N SER A 77 -16.34 18.33 -7.39
CA SER A 77 -17.08 19.57 -7.63
C SER A 77 -16.40 20.54 -8.60
N ASP A 78 -17.16 21.23 -9.46
CA ASP A 78 -16.67 22.14 -10.52
C ASP A 78 -17.70 23.23 -10.96
N ASP A 79 -17.41 24.49 -10.63
CA ASP A 79 -18.34 25.63 -10.67
C ASP A 79 -18.61 26.21 -12.07
N GLY A 80 -19.85 26.03 -12.57
CA GLY A 80 -20.42 26.45 -13.86
C GLY A 80 -19.88 27.70 -14.57
N GLY A 81 -18.77 27.57 -15.31
CA GLY A 81 -18.30 28.56 -16.28
C GLY A 81 -18.38 28.01 -17.72
N CYS A 82 -19.26 28.56 -18.56
CA CYS A 82 -19.50 28.16 -19.95
C CYS A 82 -18.22 28.21 -20.81
N ASP A 83 -17.50 27.09 -20.85
CA ASP A 83 -16.65 26.52 -21.93
C ASP A 83 -15.55 25.57 -21.43
N SER A 84 -15.45 25.28 -20.12
CA SER A 84 -14.43 24.39 -19.56
C SER A 84 -14.97 23.04 -19.09
N LYS A 85 -14.17 21.98 -19.22
CA LYS A 85 -14.41 20.62 -18.71
C LYS A 85 -14.80 20.63 -17.22
N GLN A 86 -16.04 20.30 -16.87
CA GLN A 86 -16.47 20.31 -15.48
C GLN A 86 -17.03 18.99 -14.95
N PHE A 87 -16.58 18.60 -13.75
CA PHE A 87 -17.08 17.46 -12.96
C PHE A 87 -17.60 17.93 -11.59
N HIS A 88 -18.89 17.72 -11.30
CA HIS A 88 -19.44 17.65 -9.93
C HIS A 88 -19.95 16.23 -9.67
N LEU A 89 -19.77 15.73 -8.45
CA LEU A 89 -20.35 14.54 -7.84
C LEU A 89 -20.74 14.99 -6.42
N ASP A 90 -21.98 14.85 -5.98
CA ASP A 90 -22.43 15.26 -4.63
C ASP A 90 -23.42 14.17 -4.13
N ILE A 91 -23.07 13.28 -3.18
CA ILE A 91 -24.03 12.31 -2.62
C ILE A 91 -23.91 12.18 -1.08
N SER A 92 -24.94 12.68 -0.39
CA SER A 92 -25.24 12.59 1.05
C SER A 92 -26.66 12.04 1.24
N ASN A 93 -26.98 11.20 2.24
CA ASN A 93 -27.47 11.57 3.58
C ASN A 93 -27.82 10.27 4.36
N THR A 94 -27.51 10.04 5.65
CA THR A 94 -27.19 10.96 6.75
C THR A 94 -26.31 10.30 7.83
N ALA A 95 -25.30 11.02 8.31
CA ALA A 95 -25.32 11.46 9.71
C ALA A 95 -25.40 13.00 9.65
N LEU A 96 -26.51 13.58 10.12
CA LEU A 96 -26.78 15.01 10.01
C LEU A 96 -25.70 15.84 10.71
N THR A 97 -25.00 16.61 9.88
CA THR A 97 -24.57 18.01 10.05
C THR A 97 -24.57 18.57 11.46
N LEU A 98 -23.39 19.02 11.88
CA LEU A 98 -23.11 20.46 11.88
C LEU A 98 -21.59 20.69 11.89
N ALA A 99 -20.98 20.68 10.71
CA ALA A 99 -19.90 21.58 10.28
C ALA A 99 -19.19 20.98 9.06
N THR A 100 -19.14 21.80 8.02
CA THR A 100 -18.51 21.63 6.71
C THR A 100 -17.00 21.44 6.81
N HIS A 101 -16.51 20.25 6.48
CA HIS A 101 -15.22 20.06 5.79
C HIS A 101 -15.41 18.88 4.83
N SER A 102 -15.36 19.17 3.54
CA SER A 102 -15.47 18.21 2.44
C SER A 102 -14.37 17.16 2.53
N LEU A 103 -14.71 15.90 2.23
CA LEU A 103 -13.69 14.90 1.88
C LEU A 103 -13.11 15.25 0.51
N ASP A 104 -11.79 15.42 0.42
CA ASP A 104 -11.07 15.46 -0.88
C ASP A 104 -10.78 14.03 -1.37
N GLY A 105 -11.82 13.21 -1.56
CA GLY A 105 -11.67 11.79 -1.94
C GLY A 105 -12.83 11.24 -2.76
N LEU A 106 -12.50 10.40 -3.75
CA LEU A 106 -13.45 9.81 -4.69
C LEU A 106 -13.79 8.36 -4.29
N GLN A 107 -15.05 8.13 -3.91
CA GLN A 107 -15.58 6.80 -3.68
C GLN A 107 -16.47 6.37 -4.86
N LEU A 108 -16.09 5.31 -5.55
CA LEU A 108 -16.80 4.79 -6.72
C LEU A 108 -17.61 3.55 -6.33
N ARG A 109 -18.95 3.66 -6.42
CA ARG A 109 -20.03 2.66 -6.27
C ARG A 109 -19.84 1.52 -5.23
N HIS A 110 -20.82 1.38 -4.31
CA HIS A 110 -21.07 0.16 -3.51
C HIS A 110 -19.90 -0.38 -2.63
N VAL A 111 -19.09 0.50 -2.03
CA VAL A 111 -18.14 0.09 -0.98
C VAL A 111 -18.87 0.03 0.37
N LYS A 112 -19.16 -1.18 0.88
CA LYS A 112 -20.04 -1.40 2.05
C LYS A 112 -19.45 -1.00 3.42
N ASP A 113 -18.15 -0.71 3.53
CA ASP A 113 -17.49 -0.63 4.85
C ASP A 113 -16.43 0.48 5.01
N MET A 114 -16.56 1.59 4.28
CA MET A 114 -15.73 2.78 4.50
C MET A 114 -16.57 3.89 5.12
N TYR A 115 -16.04 4.51 6.16
CA TYR A 115 -16.74 5.53 6.94
C TYR A 115 -15.83 6.73 7.14
N PHE A 116 -16.38 7.91 6.88
CA PHE A 116 -15.80 9.16 7.32
C PHE A 116 -16.50 9.61 8.60
N HIS A 117 -15.71 10.03 9.58
CA HIS A 117 -16.26 10.51 10.84
C HIS A 117 -15.58 11.81 11.26
N PRO A 118 -16.30 12.95 11.23
CA PRO A 118 -15.74 14.26 11.55
C PRO A 118 -15.50 14.46 13.06
N GLU A 119 -16.34 13.86 13.92
CA GLU A 119 -16.32 14.10 15.38
C GLU A 119 -15.94 12.86 16.20
N ILE A 120 -14.74 12.29 15.99
CA ILE A 120 -14.43 10.98 16.60
C ILE A 120 -14.32 10.99 18.13
N SER A 121 -14.28 12.17 18.76
CA SER A 121 -14.18 12.34 20.22
C SER A 121 -15.47 11.95 20.96
N ARG A 122 -16.62 11.97 20.28
CA ARG A 122 -17.92 11.62 20.88
C ARG A 122 -18.08 10.11 20.97
N LYS A 123 -18.68 9.63 22.05
CA LYS A 123 -19.03 8.20 22.23
C LYS A 123 -20.29 7.89 21.43
N SER A 124 -20.27 6.76 20.72
CA SER A 124 -21.46 6.22 20.04
C SER A 124 -22.21 5.23 20.95
N THR A 125 -23.53 5.15 20.77
CA THR A 125 -24.38 4.11 21.37
C THR A 125 -24.32 2.79 20.62
N ASP A 126 -23.84 2.79 19.37
CA ASP A 126 -23.56 1.57 18.59
C ASP A 126 -22.19 0.99 19.01
N GLN A 127 -22.22 -0.19 19.63
CA GLN A 127 -21.04 -0.88 20.14
C GLN A 127 -20.02 -1.26 19.04
N ALA A 128 -20.50 -1.61 17.84
CA ALA A 128 -19.65 -2.02 16.73
C ALA A 128 -18.96 -0.80 16.09
N LEU A 129 -19.69 0.32 15.97
CA LEU A 129 -19.14 1.61 15.57
C LEU A 129 -18.16 2.13 16.63
N GLU A 130 -18.51 2.10 17.92
CA GLU A 130 -17.66 2.58 19.01
C GLU A 130 -16.33 1.81 19.10
N LYS A 131 -16.32 0.50 18.80
CA LYS A 131 -15.07 -0.27 18.68
C LYS A 131 -14.18 0.28 17.55
N SER A 132 -14.77 0.70 16.43
CA SER A 132 -14.05 1.28 15.30
C SER A 132 -13.54 2.69 15.63
N LEU A 133 -14.37 3.52 16.26
CA LEU A 133 -14.00 4.85 16.73
C LEU A 133 -12.90 4.81 17.81
N SER A 134 -12.90 3.81 18.68
CA SER A 134 -11.82 3.57 19.65
C SER A 134 -10.47 3.34 18.95
N THR A 135 -10.45 2.58 17.86
CA THR A 135 -9.25 2.41 17.02
C THR A 135 -8.83 3.73 16.38
N CYS A 136 -9.78 4.56 15.94
CA CYS A 136 -9.49 5.89 15.40
C CYS A 136 -8.86 6.83 16.43
N ARG A 137 -9.40 6.88 17.65
CA ARG A 137 -8.82 7.67 18.75
C ARG A 137 -7.40 7.23 19.10
N LYS A 138 -7.13 5.92 19.08
CA LYS A 138 -5.76 5.39 19.27
C LYS A 138 -4.82 5.86 18.16
N ASN A 139 -5.27 5.82 16.90
CA ASN A 139 -4.47 6.29 15.77
C ASN A 139 -4.20 7.80 15.87
N GLN A 140 -5.20 8.62 16.23
CA GLN A 140 -5.02 10.05 16.46
C GLN A 140 -3.97 10.36 17.53
N ASN A 141 -4.02 9.65 18.65
CA ASN A 141 -3.01 9.83 19.71
C ASN A 141 -1.61 9.44 19.23
N ALA A 142 -1.48 8.36 18.46
CA ALA A 142 -0.21 7.96 17.86
C ALA A 142 0.30 9.00 16.86
N LEU A 143 -0.59 9.51 16.00
CA LEU A 143 -0.29 10.57 15.04
C LEU A 143 0.18 11.84 15.71
N LYS A 144 -0.57 12.33 16.71
CA LYS A 144 -0.18 13.50 17.49
C LYS A 144 1.19 13.30 18.14
N GLY A 145 1.44 12.13 18.73
CA GLY A 145 2.73 11.81 19.35
C GLY A 145 3.87 11.82 18.33
N VAL A 146 3.73 11.13 17.21
CA VAL A 146 4.76 11.05 16.16
C VAL A 146 4.97 12.40 15.48
N LEU A 147 3.92 13.15 15.15
CA LEU A 147 4.08 14.48 14.56
C LEU A 147 4.67 15.48 15.53
N SER A 148 4.35 15.44 16.83
CA SER A 148 5.01 16.30 17.81
C SER A 148 6.50 15.99 17.97
N PHE A 149 6.89 14.74 17.76
CA PHE A 149 8.27 14.29 17.74
C PHE A 149 8.99 14.75 16.46
N LEU A 150 8.37 14.60 15.29
CA LEU A 150 8.92 14.99 14.00
C LEU A 150 8.91 16.51 13.81
N ASP A 151 7.90 17.21 14.31
CA ASP A 151 7.68 18.64 14.18
C ASP A 151 7.28 19.29 15.52
N SER A 152 8.28 19.49 16.39
CA SER A 152 8.11 20.13 17.71
C SER A 152 7.71 21.62 17.64
N SER A 153 7.95 22.29 16.50
CA SER A 153 7.50 23.67 16.25
C SER A 153 6.10 23.73 15.67
N SER A 154 5.49 22.58 15.36
CA SER A 154 4.28 22.56 14.57
C SER A 154 3.16 23.36 15.24
N THR A 155 2.63 24.32 14.48
CA THR A 155 1.26 24.82 14.62
C THR A 155 0.26 23.79 14.09
N CYS A 156 0.64 22.52 13.95
CA CYS A 156 -0.21 21.46 13.44
C CYS A 156 -1.32 21.21 14.46
N SER A 157 -2.41 21.94 14.30
CA SER A 157 -3.56 21.86 15.17
C SER A 157 -4.26 20.54 14.93
N THR A 158 -4.17 19.64 15.89
CA THR A 158 -5.01 18.43 15.93
C THR A 158 -6.42 18.73 16.45
N ILE A 159 -6.94 19.94 16.20
CA ILE A 159 -8.24 20.41 16.69
C ILE A 159 -9.28 19.96 15.64
N ASP A 160 -10.34 19.27 16.09
CA ASP A 160 -11.44 18.75 15.27
C ASP A 160 -11.03 17.77 14.15
N GLN A 161 -10.24 16.74 14.51
CA GLN A 161 -9.74 15.77 13.54
C GLN A 161 -10.78 14.77 13.06
N SER A 162 -11.05 14.83 11.76
CA SER A 162 -11.76 13.80 11.02
C SER A 162 -10.94 12.50 10.92
N SER A 163 -11.61 11.38 10.72
CA SER A 163 -10.95 10.12 10.37
C SER A 163 -11.68 9.42 9.25
N ILE A 164 -10.90 8.86 8.33
CA ILE A 164 -11.36 7.84 7.40
C ILE A 164 -11.06 6.51 8.07
N PHE A 165 -12.05 5.62 8.17
CA PHE A 165 -11.79 4.27 8.61
C PHE A 165 -12.50 3.25 7.75
N GLU A 166 -11.82 2.12 7.61
CA GLU A 166 -12.26 0.99 6.83
C GLU A 166 -12.49 -0.16 7.79
N ARG A 167 -13.69 -0.73 7.77
CA ARG A 167 -13.99 -1.95 8.50
C ARG A 167 -13.94 -3.12 7.53
N PHE A 168 -13.32 -4.23 7.92
CA PHE A 168 -13.35 -5.44 7.13
C PHE A 168 -13.28 -6.66 8.03
N LEU A 169 -13.73 -7.80 7.51
CA LEU A 169 -13.68 -9.07 8.23
C LEU A 169 -12.51 -9.90 7.70
N PHE A 170 -11.71 -10.45 8.61
CA PHE A 170 -10.79 -11.53 8.31
C PHE A 170 -11.27 -12.76 9.08
N GLY A 171 -11.90 -13.70 8.38
CA GLY A 171 -12.73 -14.73 9.02
C GLY A 171 -13.88 -14.11 9.81
N SER A 172 -14.02 -14.46 11.09
CA SER A 172 -15.04 -13.91 11.99
C SER A 172 -14.60 -12.65 12.74
N THR A 173 -13.35 -12.19 12.58
CA THR A 173 -12.80 -11.08 13.36
C THR A 173 -12.91 -9.76 12.57
N PRO A 174 -13.53 -8.71 13.14
CA PRO A 174 -13.54 -7.39 12.52
C PRO A 174 -12.20 -6.67 12.74
N HIS A 175 -11.65 -6.19 11.64
CA HIS A 175 -10.46 -5.35 11.56
C HIS A 175 -10.85 -3.94 11.14
N VAL A 176 -10.11 -2.95 11.62
CA VAL A 176 -10.32 -1.55 11.32
C VAL A 176 -8.98 -0.92 10.95
N ASN A 177 -8.86 -0.42 9.72
CA ASN A 177 -7.82 0.54 9.37
C ASN A 177 -8.39 1.93 9.65
N SER A 178 -7.60 2.80 10.27
CA SER A 178 -8.01 4.15 10.60
C SER A 178 -6.94 5.14 10.20
N PHE A 179 -7.34 6.20 9.51
CA PHE A 179 -6.49 7.26 9.00
C PHE A 179 -7.00 8.58 9.58
N ALA A 180 -6.16 9.24 10.37
CA ALA A 180 -6.49 10.51 10.98
C ALA A 180 -5.98 11.66 10.12
N SER A 181 -6.79 12.72 9.99
CA SER A 181 -6.40 13.90 9.21
C SER A 181 -5.34 14.73 9.93
N THR A 182 -4.36 15.22 9.19
CA THR A 182 -3.38 16.22 9.62
C THR A 182 -3.12 17.19 8.48
N THR A 183 -2.88 18.45 8.81
CA THR A 183 -2.54 19.47 7.81
C THR A 183 -1.12 19.96 8.06
N PHE A 184 -0.27 19.75 7.06
CA PHE A 184 1.05 20.33 6.97
C PHE A 184 0.95 21.73 6.38
N SER A 185 1.65 22.69 6.97
CA SER A 185 1.63 24.09 6.54
C SER A 185 3.05 24.57 6.31
N PHE A 186 3.35 24.89 5.06
CA PHE A 186 4.57 25.52 4.59
C PHE A 186 4.24 26.94 4.10
N PRO A 187 5.25 27.82 3.88
CA PRO A 187 5.01 29.24 3.59
C PRO A 187 3.94 29.51 2.52
N ASP A 188 3.93 28.71 1.45
CA ASP A 188 3.03 28.89 0.30
C ASP A 188 2.10 27.70 0.05
N ILE A 189 2.18 26.63 0.85
CA ILE A 189 1.50 25.36 0.61
C ILE A 189 0.87 24.84 1.90
N LYS A 190 -0.39 24.45 1.81
CA LYS A 190 -1.06 23.64 2.83
C LYS A 190 -1.43 22.31 2.22
N ASP A 191 -1.03 21.23 2.87
CA ASP A 191 -1.33 19.88 2.42
C ASP A 191 -2.01 19.11 3.55
N THR A 192 -3.18 18.55 3.28
CA THR A 192 -3.92 17.74 4.24
C THR A 192 -3.71 16.28 3.92
N GLN A 193 -3.15 15.52 4.85
CA GLN A 193 -2.93 14.08 4.74
C GLN A 193 -3.83 13.29 5.69
N TYR A 194 -4.22 12.09 5.28
CA TYR A 194 -4.89 11.11 6.13
C TYR A 194 -3.94 9.97 6.43
N LEU A 195 -3.43 9.91 7.66
CA LEU A 195 -2.32 9.02 8.03
C LEU A 195 -2.75 7.96 9.04
N HIS A 196 -2.37 6.71 8.80
CA HIS A 196 -2.36 5.65 9.80
C HIS A 196 -0.95 5.50 10.36
N ILE A 197 -0.82 5.48 11.69
CA ILE A 197 0.46 5.41 12.38
C ILE A 197 0.57 4.10 13.12
N ARG A 198 1.71 3.41 12.92
CA ARG A 198 2.13 2.28 13.74
C ARG A 198 3.44 2.57 14.43
N GLY A 199 3.49 2.26 15.71
CA GLY A 199 4.61 2.59 16.57
C GLY A 199 4.29 3.75 17.50
N SER A 200 5.31 4.22 18.19
CA SER A 200 5.25 5.33 19.13
C SER A 200 6.45 6.23 18.87
N PRO A 201 6.39 7.52 19.21
CA PRO A 201 7.57 8.37 19.17
C PRO A 201 8.71 7.73 20.00
N PRO A 202 9.96 7.82 19.54
CA PRO A 202 11.13 7.42 20.31
C PRO A 202 11.26 8.26 21.59
N PRO A 203 11.95 7.75 22.63
CA PRO A 203 12.18 8.51 23.86
C PRO A 203 13.20 9.65 23.67
N SER A 204 14.16 9.46 22.76
CA SER A 204 15.17 10.46 22.44
C SER A 204 14.59 11.52 21.50
N PRO A 205 14.95 12.81 21.64
CA PRO A 205 14.49 13.87 20.73
C PRO A 205 15.02 13.64 19.31
N LEU A 206 14.32 14.14 18.29
CA LEU A 206 14.75 13.97 16.89
C LEU A 206 16.18 14.49 16.66
N SER A 207 16.60 15.51 17.38
CA SER A 207 17.93 16.10 17.30
C SER A 207 19.07 15.19 17.77
N SER A 208 18.79 14.07 18.46
CA SER A 208 19.83 13.10 18.82
C SER A 208 20.20 12.17 17.66
N TYR A 209 19.36 12.08 16.63
CA TYR A 209 19.58 11.19 15.50
C TYR A 209 20.48 11.86 14.47
N LYS A 210 21.63 11.26 14.17
CA LYS A 210 22.57 11.73 13.12
C LYS A 210 22.07 11.41 11.71
N SER A 211 21.28 10.35 11.59
CA SER A 211 20.68 9.93 10.32
C SER A 211 19.25 9.42 10.53
N LEU A 212 18.43 9.62 9.50
CA LEU A 212 17.06 9.13 9.43
C LEU A 212 16.91 8.37 8.11
N SER A 213 16.40 7.13 8.17
CA SER A 213 16.10 6.36 6.96
C SER A 213 14.60 6.32 6.70
N ILE A 214 14.17 6.74 5.51
CA ILE A 214 12.79 6.59 5.04
C ILE A 214 12.77 5.43 4.04
N ILE A 215 11.93 4.44 4.26
CA ILE A 215 11.80 3.27 3.39
C ILE A 215 10.40 3.28 2.80
N THR A 216 10.31 3.18 1.49
CA THR A 216 9.05 3.25 0.74
C THR A 216 9.07 2.29 -0.43
N SER A 217 7.89 1.76 -0.80
CA SER A 217 7.72 0.83 -1.91
C SER A 217 6.48 1.17 -2.73
N ILE A 218 6.46 0.75 -4.00
CA ILE A 218 5.30 0.82 -4.88
C ILE A 218 5.24 -0.48 -5.69
N CYS A 219 4.06 -1.09 -5.80
CA CYS A 219 3.85 -2.23 -6.69
C CYS A 219 4.03 -1.83 -8.17
N LEU A 220 4.81 -2.58 -8.96
CA LEU A 220 5.02 -2.31 -10.39
C LEU A 220 3.75 -2.45 -11.23
N PHE A 221 2.84 -3.34 -10.82
CA PHE A 221 1.62 -3.60 -11.56
C PHE A 221 0.49 -3.93 -10.60
N SER A 222 -0.73 -3.55 -10.96
CA SER A 222 -1.93 -4.11 -10.38
C SER A 222 -2.12 -5.57 -10.83
N ALA A 223 -2.93 -6.33 -10.09
CA ALA A 223 -3.17 -7.72 -10.42
C ALA A 223 -3.80 -7.91 -11.81
N ASP A 224 -4.77 -7.07 -12.13
CA ASP A 224 -5.44 -7.05 -13.43
C ASP A 224 -4.46 -6.73 -14.57
N ALA A 225 -3.51 -5.82 -14.34
CA ALA A 225 -2.47 -5.49 -15.32
C ALA A 225 -1.55 -6.68 -15.62
N VAL A 226 -1.11 -7.40 -14.58
CA VAL A 226 -0.29 -8.64 -14.77
C VAL A 226 -1.04 -9.67 -15.60
N SER A 227 -2.32 -9.90 -15.31
CA SER A 227 -3.16 -10.85 -16.07
C SER A 227 -3.35 -10.41 -17.53
N SER A 228 -3.61 -9.12 -17.74
CA SER A 228 -3.77 -8.53 -19.06
C SER A 228 -2.50 -8.67 -19.90
N PHE A 229 -1.33 -8.31 -19.36
CA PHE A 229 -0.06 -8.41 -20.11
C PHE A 229 0.35 -9.83 -20.38
N SER A 230 0.09 -10.74 -19.44
CA SER A 230 0.32 -12.16 -19.67
C SER A 230 -0.47 -12.66 -20.87
N SER A 231 -1.74 -12.25 -20.99
CA SER A 231 -2.61 -12.62 -22.11
C SER A 231 -2.16 -11.98 -23.43
N GLN A 232 -1.86 -10.68 -23.41
CA GLN A 232 -1.37 -9.95 -24.58
C GLN A 232 -0.05 -10.51 -25.11
N LEU A 233 0.87 -10.89 -24.21
CA LEU A 233 2.15 -11.49 -24.59
C LEU A 233 1.97 -12.82 -25.33
N LEU A 234 1.06 -13.67 -24.84
CA LEU A 234 0.73 -14.94 -25.49
C LEU A 234 0.07 -14.73 -26.86
N GLU A 235 -0.81 -13.75 -26.97
CA GLU A 235 -1.45 -13.39 -28.24
C GLU A 235 -0.43 -12.86 -29.26
N LEU A 236 0.45 -11.95 -28.83
CA LEU A 236 1.53 -11.42 -29.68
C LEU A 236 2.47 -12.52 -30.16
N TYR A 237 2.88 -13.43 -29.26
CA TYR A 237 3.71 -14.57 -29.63
C TYR A 237 2.97 -15.49 -30.63
N THR A 238 1.68 -15.74 -30.43
CA THR A 238 0.89 -16.56 -31.36
C THR A 238 0.80 -15.94 -32.76
N ARG A 239 0.68 -14.62 -32.84
CA ARG A 239 0.65 -13.88 -34.11
C ARG A 239 2.03 -13.77 -34.77
N TYR A 240 3.10 -13.70 -33.97
CA TYR A 240 4.47 -13.48 -34.43
C TYR A 240 5.47 -14.45 -33.76
N PRO A 241 5.34 -15.77 -33.99
CA PRO A 241 6.09 -16.80 -33.25
C PRO A 241 7.59 -16.81 -33.52
N TYR A 242 8.03 -16.19 -34.61
CA TYR A 242 9.44 -16.07 -35.01
C TYR A 242 10.03 -14.68 -34.75
N SER A 243 9.30 -13.80 -34.05
CA SER A 243 9.85 -12.51 -33.67
C SER A 243 10.89 -12.70 -32.58
N ASP A 244 12.10 -12.14 -32.78
CA ASP A 244 13.14 -12.11 -31.75
C ASP A 244 12.82 -11.11 -30.62
N SER A 245 11.87 -10.21 -30.86
CA SER A 245 11.40 -9.22 -29.87
C SER A 245 9.90 -9.01 -29.92
N LEU A 246 9.24 -9.05 -28.77
CA LEU A 246 7.83 -8.66 -28.62
C LEU A 246 7.79 -7.39 -27.78
N HIS A 247 7.05 -6.37 -28.25
CA HIS A 247 6.93 -5.10 -27.54
C HIS A 247 5.55 -5.00 -26.88
N LEU A 248 5.54 -4.85 -25.56
CA LEU A 248 4.35 -4.54 -24.77
C LEU A 248 4.41 -3.06 -24.39
N HIS A 249 3.66 -2.23 -25.11
CA HIS A 249 3.49 -0.84 -24.72
C HIS A 249 2.48 -0.76 -23.58
N HIS A 250 2.85 -0.17 -22.45
CA HIS A 250 1.89 0.03 -21.37
C HIS A 250 2.10 1.32 -20.56
N PRO A 251 1.10 2.22 -20.52
CA PRO A 251 1.16 3.43 -19.70
C PRO A 251 1.19 3.10 -18.20
N LEU A 252 1.38 4.08 -17.33
CA LEU A 252 1.21 3.85 -15.88
C LEU A 252 -0.24 3.45 -15.56
N THR A 253 -0.39 2.46 -14.68
CA THR A 253 -1.69 2.06 -14.11
C THR A 253 -2.16 3.13 -13.13
N PHE A 254 -3.46 3.18 -12.83
CA PHE A 254 -4.00 4.14 -11.85
C PHE A 254 -3.37 3.91 -10.47
N ASN A 255 -3.17 2.66 -10.07
CA ASN A 255 -2.49 2.32 -8.83
C ASN A 255 -1.07 2.91 -8.75
N GLU A 256 -0.30 2.83 -9.84
CA GLU A 256 1.05 3.39 -9.89
C GLU A 256 1.00 4.92 -9.78
N LEU A 257 0.08 5.57 -10.50
CA LEU A 257 -0.10 7.03 -10.44
C LEU A 257 -0.51 7.53 -9.06
N ASP A 258 -1.50 6.88 -8.44
CA ASP A 258 -1.92 7.19 -7.06
C ASP A 258 -0.74 7.03 -6.10
N SER A 259 -0.05 5.90 -6.16
CA SER A 259 1.04 5.58 -5.25
C SER A 259 2.19 6.56 -5.37
N LEU A 260 2.62 6.89 -6.60
CA LEU A 260 3.67 7.87 -6.86
C LEU A 260 3.31 9.24 -6.28
N SER A 261 2.08 9.70 -6.51
CA SER A 261 1.60 11.01 -6.07
C SER A 261 1.45 11.09 -4.55
N ARG A 262 0.77 10.10 -3.97
CA ARG A 262 0.46 10.04 -2.54
C ARG A 262 1.71 9.88 -1.68
N LEU A 263 2.59 8.95 -2.05
CA LEU A 263 3.78 8.67 -1.27
C LEU A 263 4.82 9.79 -1.42
N SER A 264 5.02 10.35 -2.61
CA SER A 264 5.94 11.49 -2.79
C SER A 264 5.50 12.72 -1.98
N ASN A 265 4.21 13.07 -2.00
CA ASN A 265 3.66 14.14 -1.17
C ASN A 265 3.87 13.88 0.32
N THR A 266 3.52 12.68 0.80
CA THR A 266 3.67 12.33 2.22
C THR A 266 5.14 12.37 2.67
N ILE A 267 6.06 11.86 1.85
CA ILE A 267 7.51 11.89 2.14
C ILE A 267 7.99 13.35 2.21
N ALA A 268 7.59 14.19 1.26
CA ALA A 268 7.95 15.60 1.24
C ALA A 268 7.38 16.37 2.45
N ASP A 269 6.12 16.14 2.82
CA ASP A 269 5.50 16.71 4.01
C ASP A 269 6.31 16.40 5.27
N ILE A 270 6.68 15.12 5.46
CA ILE A 270 7.45 14.68 6.61
C ILE A 270 8.86 15.30 6.61
N ILE A 271 9.57 15.29 5.48
CA ILE A 271 10.92 15.86 5.37
C ILE A 271 10.92 17.37 5.61
N CYS A 272 9.98 18.10 5.03
CA CYS A 272 9.91 19.54 5.21
C CYS A 272 9.51 19.91 6.65
N SER A 273 8.70 19.09 7.31
CA SER A 273 8.31 19.31 8.72
C SER A 273 9.45 19.10 9.72
N ILE A 274 10.37 18.16 9.45
CA ILE A 274 11.56 17.97 10.29
C ILE A 274 12.60 19.08 10.09
N SER A 275 12.53 19.83 8.98
CA SER A 275 13.57 20.77 8.52
C SER A 275 13.52 22.17 9.14
N SER A 276 13.13 22.28 10.41
CA SER A 276 13.03 23.57 11.09
C SER A 276 14.42 24.17 11.41
N PRO A 277 14.71 25.45 11.06
CA PRO A 277 16.06 26.04 11.07
C PRO A 277 16.80 26.08 12.42
N SER A 278 16.12 25.81 13.54
CA SER A 278 16.66 25.96 14.90
C SER A 278 16.85 24.65 15.65
N ARG A 279 16.67 23.49 15.01
CA ARG A 279 16.56 22.21 15.72
C ARG A 279 17.83 21.43 15.90
N PHE A 280 18.75 21.54 14.95
CA PHE A 280 19.89 20.66 14.91
C PHE A 280 21.17 21.44 15.18
N SER A 281 21.89 21.01 16.22
CA SER A 281 23.27 21.44 16.47
C SER A 281 24.27 20.76 15.52
N SER A 282 23.84 19.77 14.75
CA SER A 282 24.63 19.02 13.78
C SER A 282 23.79 18.68 12.55
N PRO A 283 24.37 18.61 11.34
CA PRO A 283 23.58 18.31 10.14
C PRO A 283 22.84 16.97 10.23
N LEU A 284 21.56 16.95 9.85
CA LEU A 284 20.77 15.72 9.72
C LEU A 284 20.84 15.21 8.29
N ASN A 285 21.25 13.94 8.12
CA ASN A 285 21.17 13.27 6.82
C ASN A 285 19.95 12.34 6.73
N ILE A 286 19.16 12.50 5.68
CA ILE A 286 17.96 11.70 5.41
C ILE A 286 18.21 10.79 4.21
N ASN A 287 18.20 9.48 4.45
CA ASN A 287 18.33 8.48 3.40
C ASN A 287 16.93 7.98 3.00
N ILE A 288 16.46 8.33 1.81
CA ILE A 288 15.21 7.82 1.25
C ILE A 288 15.54 6.61 0.39
N ILE A 289 15.00 5.45 0.75
CA ILE A 289 15.31 4.15 0.14
C ILE A 289 14.05 3.67 -0.57
N LEU A 290 14.15 3.52 -1.89
CA LEU A 290 13.08 3.00 -2.75
C LEU A 290 13.23 1.49 -2.89
N ASP A 291 12.33 0.74 -2.27
CA ASP A 291 12.28 -0.71 -2.34
C ASP A 291 11.27 -1.17 -3.39
N ILE A 292 11.61 -0.93 -4.66
CA ILE A 292 10.70 -1.26 -5.78
C ILE A 292 10.80 -2.75 -6.10
N PRO A 293 9.70 -3.51 -5.97
CA PRO A 293 9.69 -4.97 -6.13
C PRO A 293 10.04 -5.41 -7.55
N GLN A 294 10.92 -6.40 -7.68
CA GLN A 294 11.33 -6.96 -8.98
C GLN A 294 11.05 -8.46 -9.08
N ILE A 295 11.67 -9.24 -8.20
CA ILE A 295 11.74 -10.71 -8.30
C ILE A 295 10.36 -11.36 -8.18
N GLN A 296 9.46 -10.81 -7.37
CA GLN A 296 8.08 -11.33 -7.31
C GLN A 296 7.35 -11.26 -8.65
N TYR A 297 7.67 -10.26 -9.48
CA TYR A 297 7.03 -10.11 -10.78
C TYR A 297 7.63 -11.06 -11.82
N TYR A 298 8.89 -11.46 -11.69
CA TYR A 298 9.51 -12.45 -12.58
C TYR A 298 8.70 -13.74 -12.63
N LEU A 299 8.06 -14.11 -11.51
CA LEU A 299 7.24 -15.32 -11.38
C LEU A 299 5.73 -15.08 -11.56
N SER A 300 5.31 -13.89 -11.96
CA SER A 300 3.89 -13.50 -12.02
C SER A 300 3.28 -13.53 -13.43
N GLY A 301 4.11 -13.65 -14.47
CA GLY A 301 3.69 -13.63 -15.87
C GLY A 301 3.06 -14.94 -16.37
N PRO A 302 3.09 -15.22 -17.68
CA PRO A 302 2.60 -16.47 -18.25
C PRO A 302 3.58 -17.64 -17.96
N THR A 303 3.73 -17.99 -16.68
CA THR A 303 4.73 -18.95 -16.16
C THR A 303 4.66 -20.33 -16.83
N SER A 304 3.47 -20.78 -17.22
CA SER A 304 3.28 -22.02 -17.98
C SER A 304 3.98 -22.03 -19.35
N HIS A 305 4.33 -20.86 -19.87
CA HIS A 305 4.95 -20.66 -21.18
C HIS A 305 6.39 -20.12 -21.09
N PHE A 306 6.98 -20.04 -19.89
CA PHE A 306 8.37 -19.55 -19.73
C PHE A 306 9.43 -20.47 -20.34
N HIS A 307 9.08 -21.72 -20.64
CA HIS A 307 9.89 -22.62 -21.45
C HIS A 307 10.12 -22.11 -22.89
N ILE A 308 9.39 -21.07 -23.32
CA ILE A 308 9.59 -20.37 -24.60
C ILE A 308 10.48 -19.15 -24.34
N PRO A 309 11.74 -19.13 -24.83
CA PRO A 309 12.70 -18.08 -24.51
C PRO A 309 12.24 -16.67 -24.88
N THR A 310 11.54 -16.50 -26.00
CA THR A 310 11.01 -15.19 -26.41
C THR A 310 10.02 -14.63 -25.39
N ILE A 311 9.15 -15.49 -24.83
CA ILE A 311 8.16 -15.09 -23.82
C ILE A 311 8.84 -14.72 -22.52
N SER A 312 9.71 -15.59 -22.00
CA SER A 312 10.40 -15.33 -20.73
C SER A 312 11.31 -14.10 -20.81
N LYS A 313 12.11 -13.95 -21.87
CA LYS A 313 12.97 -12.76 -22.07
C LYS A 313 12.16 -11.47 -22.18
N THR A 314 11.04 -11.49 -22.93
CA THR A 314 10.18 -10.31 -23.06
C THR A 314 9.57 -9.92 -21.70
N TRP A 315 9.09 -10.90 -20.94
CA TRP A 315 8.49 -10.67 -19.62
C TRP A 315 9.51 -10.09 -18.62
N LEU A 316 10.69 -10.69 -18.52
CA LEU A 316 11.77 -10.20 -17.66
C LEU A 316 12.19 -8.79 -18.06
N SER A 317 12.37 -8.54 -19.36
CA SER A 317 12.74 -7.21 -19.87
C SER A 317 11.67 -6.15 -19.58
N LEU A 318 10.38 -6.49 -19.66
CA LEU A 318 9.28 -5.60 -19.28
C LEU A 318 9.39 -5.20 -17.80
N ILE A 319 9.64 -6.17 -16.91
CA ILE A 319 9.75 -5.92 -15.47
C ILE A 319 10.95 -5.04 -15.15
N ASP A 320 12.10 -5.34 -15.75
CA ASP A 320 13.32 -4.57 -15.56
C ASP A 320 13.17 -3.12 -16.01
N SER A 321 12.60 -2.94 -17.20
CA SER A 321 12.31 -1.62 -17.76
C SER A 321 11.30 -0.86 -16.89
N ARG A 322 10.23 -1.53 -16.45
CA ARG A 322 9.19 -0.92 -15.61
C ARG A 322 9.74 -0.49 -14.26
N LYS A 323 10.52 -1.36 -13.58
CA LYS A 323 11.19 -1.03 -12.31
C LYS A 323 12.08 0.19 -12.46
N ALA A 324 12.97 0.17 -13.46
CA ALA A 324 13.90 1.28 -13.66
C ALA A 324 13.16 2.61 -13.93
N SER A 325 12.07 2.56 -14.69
CA SER A 325 11.24 3.73 -14.99
C SER A 325 10.53 4.25 -13.74
N ILE A 326 9.88 3.38 -12.96
CA ILE A 326 9.22 3.74 -11.69
C ILE A 326 10.23 4.34 -10.70
N GLU A 327 11.43 3.77 -10.57
CA GLU A 327 12.48 4.31 -9.71
C GLU A 327 12.89 5.73 -10.13
N ARG A 328 13.09 5.98 -11.43
CA ARG A 328 13.42 7.31 -11.95
C ARG A 328 12.30 8.32 -11.69
N ILE A 329 11.06 7.94 -12.00
CA ILE A 329 9.88 8.77 -11.78
C ILE A 329 9.73 9.10 -10.30
N PHE A 330 9.81 8.10 -9.43
CA PHE A 330 9.56 8.28 -8.00
C PHE A 330 10.62 9.18 -7.34
N LYS A 331 11.91 9.00 -7.69
CA LYS A 331 13.00 9.89 -7.26
C LYS A 331 12.70 11.34 -7.61
N ARG A 332 12.32 11.58 -8.87
CA ARG A 332 12.01 12.92 -9.36
C ARG A 332 10.81 13.53 -8.64
N CYS A 333 9.73 12.77 -8.49
CA CYS A 333 8.51 13.24 -7.81
C CYS A 333 8.80 13.62 -6.35
N ILE A 334 9.53 12.77 -5.61
CA ILE A 334 9.92 13.09 -4.22
C ILE A 334 10.77 14.37 -4.18
N ALA A 335 11.78 14.49 -5.04
CA ALA A 335 12.66 15.67 -5.06
C ALA A 335 11.90 16.96 -5.43
N GLN A 336 10.99 16.89 -6.42
CA GLN A 336 10.15 18.01 -6.81
C GLN A 336 9.18 18.42 -5.69
N GLU A 337 8.52 17.46 -5.03
CA GLU A 337 7.60 17.76 -3.92
C GLU A 337 8.30 18.36 -2.69
N ILE A 338 9.53 17.93 -2.40
CA ILE A 338 10.36 18.57 -1.35
C ILE A 338 10.67 20.02 -1.76
N HIS A 339 11.16 20.22 -2.99
CA HIS A 339 11.54 21.54 -3.49
C HIS A 339 10.36 22.51 -3.52
N ARG A 340 9.16 22.02 -3.88
CA ARG A 340 7.91 22.77 -3.92
C ARG A 340 7.56 23.37 -2.56
N ARG A 341 7.78 22.62 -1.46
CA ARG A 341 7.51 23.05 -0.09
C ARG A 341 8.61 23.93 0.50
N ILE A 342 9.87 23.52 0.33
CA ILE A 342 11.04 24.23 0.84
C ILE A 342 12.13 24.19 -0.23
N PRO A 343 12.53 25.35 -0.80
CA PRO A 343 13.66 25.42 -1.71
C PRO A 343 14.93 24.82 -1.11
N HIS A 344 15.72 24.17 -1.96
CA HIS A 344 16.86 23.35 -1.53
C HIS A 344 17.91 24.17 -0.75
N GLU A 345 18.06 25.45 -1.06
CA GLU A 345 18.94 26.38 -0.33
C GLU A 345 18.48 26.55 1.12
N ARG A 346 17.17 26.69 1.35
CA ARG A 346 16.61 26.81 2.70
C ARG A 346 16.71 25.49 3.47
N LEU A 347 16.56 24.37 2.78
CA LEU A 347 16.74 23.04 3.37
C LEU A 347 18.19 22.86 3.87
N LYS A 348 19.17 23.22 3.04
CA LYS A 348 20.60 23.22 3.39
C LYS A 348 20.93 24.16 4.55
N LEU A 349 20.36 25.37 4.55
CA LEU A 349 20.54 26.33 5.65
C LEU A 349 19.99 25.80 6.99
N SER A 350 19.02 24.90 6.94
CA SER A 350 18.44 24.24 8.12
C SER A 350 19.28 23.05 8.60
N GLY A 351 20.45 22.81 7.98
CA GLY A 351 21.33 21.68 8.30
C GLY A 351 20.78 20.33 7.84
N VAL A 352 19.78 20.31 6.96
CA VAL A 352 19.18 19.06 6.47
C VAL A 352 19.68 18.76 5.06
N SER A 353 20.13 17.52 4.87
CA SER A 353 20.47 16.96 3.55
C SER A 353 19.70 15.66 3.34
N TYR A 354 19.41 15.32 2.08
CA TYR A 354 18.77 14.07 1.75
C TYR A 354 19.38 13.42 0.51
N GLU A 355 19.30 12.10 0.46
CA GLU A 355 19.67 11.28 -0.69
C GLU A 355 18.52 10.32 -1.02
N ILE A 356 18.27 10.05 -2.30
CA ILE A 356 17.27 9.07 -2.75
C ILE A 356 17.97 7.92 -3.47
N THR A 357 17.94 6.74 -2.87
CA THR A 357 18.65 5.53 -3.32
C THR A 357 17.67 4.41 -3.63
N ASN A 358 18.07 3.48 -4.49
CA ASN A 358 17.30 2.26 -4.76
C ASN A 358 17.84 1.12 -3.90
N THR A 359 16.98 0.17 -3.53
CA THR A 359 17.45 -1.09 -2.98
C THR A 359 18.26 -1.87 -4.01
N SER A 360 19.26 -2.59 -3.52
CA SER A 360 20.14 -3.43 -4.34
C SER A 360 20.45 -4.77 -3.68
N SER A 361 19.81 -5.10 -2.55
CA SER A 361 20.20 -6.28 -1.76
C SER A 361 19.95 -7.60 -2.47
N LEU A 362 18.97 -7.62 -3.39
CA LEU A 362 18.63 -8.78 -4.19
C LEU A 362 19.25 -8.77 -5.59
N ASN A 363 19.96 -7.70 -5.98
CA ASN A 363 20.65 -7.63 -7.28
C ASN A 363 21.56 -8.84 -7.56
N PRO A 364 22.28 -9.40 -6.55
CA PRO A 364 23.10 -10.59 -6.77
C PRO A 364 22.32 -11.82 -7.24
N LEU A 365 21.00 -11.87 -7.00
CA LEU A 365 20.15 -12.97 -7.46
C LEU A 365 19.69 -12.82 -8.91
N LEU A 366 19.67 -11.61 -9.47
CA LEU A 366 19.06 -11.37 -10.78
C LEU A 366 19.69 -12.22 -11.91
N PRO A 367 21.03 -12.38 -12.02
CA PRO A 367 21.62 -13.23 -13.05
C PRO A 367 21.25 -14.71 -12.87
N LEU A 368 21.18 -15.18 -11.62
CA LEU A 368 20.82 -16.56 -11.28
C LEU A 368 19.36 -16.85 -11.64
N LEU A 369 18.46 -15.93 -11.28
CA LEU A 369 17.03 -16.09 -11.52
C LEU A 369 16.70 -15.98 -13.00
N SER A 370 17.33 -15.05 -13.71
CA SER A 370 17.08 -14.85 -15.14
C SER A 370 17.52 -16.07 -15.95
N SER A 371 18.70 -16.64 -15.67
CA SER A 371 19.16 -17.86 -16.36
C SER A 371 18.27 -19.06 -16.04
N GLN A 372 17.89 -19.27 -14.78
CA GLN A 372 17.02 -20.39 -14.40
C GLN A 372 15.61 -20.27 -14.99
N ILE A 373 15.03 -19.07 -15.08
CA ILE A 373 13.72 -18.88 -15.71
C ILE A 373 13.78 -19.19 -17.22
N ILE A 374 14.90 -18.88 -17.89
CA ILE A 374 15.07 -19.11 -19.33
C ILE A 374 15.41 -20.58 -19.63
N ASP A 375 16.31 -21.19 -18.87
CA ASP A 375 16.93 -22.47 -19.22
C ASP A 375 16.20 -23.67 -18.62
N PHE A 376 15.73 -23.58 -17.36
CA PHE A 376 14.96 -24.63 -16.69
C PHE A 376 14.43 -24.15 -15.33
N PRO A 377 13.10 -24.18 -15.04
CA PRO A 377 12.48 -23.48 -13.91
C PRO A 377 12.69 -24.13 -12.52
N TYR A 378 13.89 -24.63 -12.24
CA TYR A 378 14.27 -25.08 -10.90
C TYR A 378 15.17 -24.05 -10.23
N ILE A 379 14.58 -23.26 -9.33
CA ILE A 379 15.30 -22.26 -8.54
C ILE A 379 15.70 -22.86 -7.19
N SER A 380 17.01 -23.05 -7.00
CA SER A 380 17.55 -23.57 -5.74
C SER A 380 17.65 -22.47 -4.68
N ILE A 381 16.89 -22.61 -3.60
CA ILE A 381 16.86 -21.62 -2.50
C ILE A 381 18.17 -21.59 -1.74
N GLN A 382 18.78 -22.76 -1.52
CA GLN A 382 20.10 -22.83 -0.90
C GLN A 382 21.16 -22.08 -1.72
N GLN A 383 21.07 -22.15 -3.05
CA GLN A 383 21.95 -21.39 -3.93
C GLN A 383 21.67 -19.88 -3.84
N CYS A 384 20.39 -19.48 -3.80
CA CYS A 384 20.02 -18.07 -3.62
C CYS A 384 20.55 -17.51 -2.30
N ILE A 385 20.30 -18.20 -1.19
CA ILE A 385 20.80 -17.81 0.14
C ILE A 385 22.32 -17.70 0.12
N LYS A 386 23.03 -18.72 -0.39
CA LYS A 386 24.49 -18.71 -0.50
C LYS A 386 25.01 -17.52 -1.32
N THR A 387 24.36 -17.17 -2.42
CA THR A 387 24.73 -16.00 -3.23
C THR A 387 24.57 -14.70 -2.45
N LEU A 388 23.45 -14.52 -1.73
CA LEU A 388 23.20 -13.33 -0.93
C LEU A 388 24.24 -13.16 0.19
N THR A 389 24.48 -14.22 0.96
CA THR A 389 25.40 -14.20 2.11
C THR A 389 26.84 -13.95 1.70
N THR A 390 27.29 -14.59 0.61
CA THR A 390 28.65 -14.39 0.08
C THR A 390 28.88 -12.96 -0.44
N THR A 391 27.82 -12.29 -0.89
CA THR A 391 27.93 -10.94 -1.50
C THR A 391 27.76 -9.81 -0.48
N ASN A 392 27.00 -10.04 0.60
CA ASN A 392 26.65 -9.02 1.56
C ASN A 392 26.50 -9.62 2.97
N LYS A 393 27.45 -9.29 3.86
CA LYS A 393 27.52 -9.78 5.24
C LYS A 393 26.30 -9.41 6.10
N SER A 394 25.59 -8.33 5.78
CA SER A 394 24.36 -7.98 6.50
C SER A 394 23.27 -9.04 6.31
N TRP A 395 23.28 -9.78 5.19
CA TRP A 395 22.40 -10.94 5.01
C TRP A 395 22.73 -12.06 5.99
N ASP A 396 24.01 -12.36 6.23
CA ASP A 396 24.41 -13.35 7.24
C ASP A 396 23.90 -12.95 8.63
N LEU A 397 24.17 -11.71 9.06
CA LEU A 397 23.72 -11.19 10.35
C LEU A 397 22.20 -11.28 10.51
N PHE A 398 21.46 -10.97 9.45
CA PHE A 398 20.01 -11.05 9.44
C PHE A 398 19.51 -12.50 9.56
N LEU A 399 20.03 -13.40 8.72
CA LEU A 399 19.63 -14.81 8.66
C LEU A 399 20.00 -15.57 9.95
N ASP A 400 21.18 -15.33 10.51
CA ASP A 400 21.62 -15.90 11.80
C ASP A 400 20.72 -15.45 12.96
N SER A 401 20.13 -14.27 12.81
CA SER A 401 19.18 -13.71 13.77
C SER A 401 17.76 -14.24 13.58
N LEU A 402 17.46 -15.08 12.58
CA LEU A 402 16.10 -15.54 12.25
C LEU A 402 15.50 -16.65 13.12
N PRO A 403 16.13 -17.38 14.07
CA PRO A 403 15.36 -18.16 15.04
C PRO A 403 14.69 -17.23 16.08
N LEU A 404 13.83 -16.34 15.59
CA LEU A 404 12.91 -15.48 16.31
C LEU A 404 11.49 -16.00 16.09
N PRO A 405 10.59 -15.88 17.07
CA PRO A 405 9.24 -16.43 16.93
C PRO A 405 8.51 -15.89 15.69
N GLY A 406 8.28 -16.73 14.68
CA GLY A 406 7.57 -16.39 13.45
C GLY A 406 8.44 -15.85 12.31
N LEU A 407 9.75 -16.01 12.41
CA LEU A 407 10.70 -15.92 11.30
C LEU A 407 11.43 -17.27 11.26
N GLN A 408 11.56 -17.87 10.08
CA GLN A 408 12.36 -19.07 9.85
C GLN A 408 13.26 -18.78 8.66
N PRO A 409 14.40 -19.46 8.52
CA PRO A 409 15.13 -19.45 7.26
C PRO A 409 14.18 -19.77 6.10
N PRO A 410 14.24 -19.02 4.98
CA PRO A 410 13.32 -19.24 3.88
C PRO A 410 13.62 -20.58 3.17
N ASP A 411 12.59 -21.39 2.98
CA ASP A 411 12.67 -22.69 2.29
C ASP A 411 12.19 -22.58 0.83
N THR A 412 11.52 -21.48 0.49
CA THR A 412 11.01 -21.16 -0.85
C THR A 412 11.49 -19.79 -1.33
N LEU A 413 11.48 -19.55 -2.64
CA LEU A 413 11.87 -18.26 -3.21
C LEU A 413 10.88 -17.17 -2.78
N GLU A 414 9.64 -17.57 -2.65
CA GLU A 414 8.54 -16.79 -2.13
C GLU A 414 8.78 -16.28 -0.71
N GLU A 415 9.17 -17.17 0.20
CA GLU A 415 9.55 -16.81 1.56
C GLU A 415 10.81 -15.93 1.57
N LEU A 416 11.77 -16.19 0.67
CA LEU A 416 12.97 -15.38 0.53
C LEU A 416 12.64 -13.94 0.06
N VAL A 417 11.72 -13.79 -0.89
CA VAL A 417 11.24 -12.49 -1.36
C VAL A 417 10.40 -11.79 -0.29
N TYR A 418 9.59 -12.54 0.46
CA TYR A 418 8.87 -11.95 1.59
C TYR A 418 9.83 -11.44 2.66
N ILE A 419 10.85 -12.25 3.00
CA ILE A 419 11.82 -11.90 4.04
C ILE A 419 12.75 -10.78 3.60
N SER A 420 12.99 -10.60 2.30
CA SER A 420 13.78 -9.48 1.81
C SER A 420 13.13 -8.12 2.11
N TYR A 421 11.80 -8.00 2.07
CA TYR A 421 11.14 -6.76 2.52
C TYR A 421 11.40 -6.45 3.99
N VAL A 422 11.45 -7.50 4.83
CA VAL A 422 11.80 -7.35 6.25
C VAL A 422 13.27 -6.95 6.40
N TYR A 423 14.15 -7.57 5.62
CA TYR A 423 15.58 -7.26 5.56
C TYR A 423 15.82 -5.81 5.15
N GLU A 424 15.18 -5.33 4.08
CA GLU A 424 15.36 -3.96 3.57
C GLU A 424 14.90 -2.93 4.60
N ILE A 425 13.78 -3.18 5.30
CA ILE A 425 13.35 -2.33 6.42
C ILE A 425 14.43 -2.23 7.51
N LEU A 426 15.12 -3.34 7.78
CA LEU A 426 16.12 -3.43 8.83
C LEU A 426 17.53 -3.06 8.36
N LEU A 427 17.76 -2.92 7.06
CA LEU A 427 19.09 -2.71 6.49
C LEU A 427 19.84 -1.51 7.11
N PRO A 428 19.21 -0.36 7.38
CA PRO A 428 19.89 0.74 8.07
C PRO A 428 20.45 0.32 9.44
N PHE A 429 19.68 -0.46 10.20
CA PHE A 429 20.10 -0.99 11.50
C PHE A 429 21.17 -2.08 11.36
N LEU A 430 21.04 -2.98 10.38
CA LEU A 430 22.01 -4.04 10.13
C LEU A 430 23.37 -3.48 9.67
N LYS A 431 23.39 -2.41 8.89
CA LYS A 431 24.64 -1.72 8.51
C LYS A 431 25.32 -1.08 9.70
N ALA A 432 24.56 -0.44 10.60
CA ALA A 432 25.10 0.11 11.84
C ALA A 432 25.68 -0.98 12.77
N LEU A 433 25.22 -2.23 12.65
CA LEU A 433 25.78 -3.39 13.34
C LEU A 433 27.08 -3.91 12.72
N ASP A 434 27.16 -3.94 11.39
CA ASP A 434 28.29 -4.54 10.63
C ASP A 434 29.56 -3.68 10.70
N THR A 435 29.43 -2.35 10.74
CA THR A 435 30.56 -1.41 10.65
C THR A 435 31.24 -1.12 11.99
N GLU A 436 31.66 -2.13 12.78
CA GLU A 436 32.22 -1.91 14.14
C GLU A 436 31.48 -0.81 14.95
N GLY A 437 30.16 -0.70 14.70
CA GLY A 437 29.42 0.50 15.05
C GLY A 437 29.43 0.66 16.56
N THR A 438 29.67 1.87 17.03
CA THR A 438 29.57 2.11 18.46
C THR A 438 28.13 1.86 18.90
N ILE A 439 27.92 1.52 20.18
CA ILE A 439 26.57 1.40 20.75
C ILE A 439 25.75 2.68 20.48
N GLU A 440 26.42 3.83 20.43
CA GLU A 440 25.86 5.14 20.10
C GLU A 440 25.29 5.20 18.67
N ASP A 441 25.98 4.64 17.67
CA ASP A 441 25.51 4.64 16.27
C ASP A 441 24.22 3.84 16.10
N MET A 442 24.11 2.73 16.84
CA MET A 442 22.89 1.91 16.89
C MET A 442 21.73 2.62 17.59
N GLU A 443 22.01 3.33 18.69
CA GLU A 443 21.03 4.11 19.47
C GLU A 443 20.48 5.32 18.69
N ASN A 444 21.23 5.76 17.68
CA ASN A 444 20.88 6.87 16.80
C ASN A 444 20.27 6.44 15.46
N THR A 445 19.75 5.21 15.35
CA THR A 445 19.08 4.73 14.13
C THR A 445 17.56 4.91 14.22
N LEU A 446 17.02 5.84 13.42
CA LEU A 446 15.58 6.01 13.21
C LEU A 446 15.18 5.58 11.80
N ILE A 447 14.21 4.67 11.73
CA ILE A 447 13.64 4.18 10.48
C ILE A 447 12.17 4.57 10.41
N LEU A 448 11.78 5.25 9.34
CA LEU A 448 10.39 5.52 9.00
C LEU A 448 10.03 4.65 7.79
N GLN A 449 9.01 3.80 7.92
CA GLN A 449 8.41 3.18 6.74
C GLN A 449 7.22 4.02 6.30
N ILE A 450 7.31 4.62 5.11
CA ILE A 450 6.23 5.40 4.49
C ILE A 450 5.69 4.62 3.30
N ASP A 451 4.52 3.99 3.46
CA ASP A 451 4.05 3.00 2.49
C ASP A 451 2.52 2.85 2.49
N ASN A 452 1.96 2.03 1.61
CA ASN A 452 0.57 1.61 1.68
C ASN A 452 0.32 0.71 2.91
N ILE A 453 -0.81 0.88 3.59
CA ILE A 453 -1.17 0.11 4.79
C ILE A 453 -1.22 -1.41 4.53
N VAL A 454 -1.47 -1.80 3.28
CA VAL A 454 -1.50 -3.20 2.85
C VAL A 454 -0.12 -3.86 2.91
N GLU A 455 0.95 -3.07 2.93
CA GLU A 455 2.35 -3.48 3.11
C GLU A 455 2.84 -3.39 4.56
N SER A 456 1.91 -3.33 5.51
CA SER A 456 2.25 -3.32 6.94
C SER A 456 2.67 -4.68 7.52
N LYS A 457 2.62 -5.78 6.75
CA LYS A 457 3.06 -7.12 7.22
C LYS A 457 4.60 -7.17 7.43
N PRO A 458 5.44 -6.80 6.44
CA PRO A 458 6.88 -6.65 6.64
C PRO A 458 7.24 -5.76 7.83
N TYR A 459 6.57 -4.61 7.99
CA TYR A 459 6.72 -3.72 9.14
C TYR A 459 6.59 -4.45 10.48
N LEU A 460 5.52 -5.22 10.66
CA LEU A 460 5.24 -5.91 11.92
C LEU A 460 6.33 -6.95 12.25
N LYS A 461 6.88 -7.60 11.23
CA LYS A 461 7.99 -8.54 11.38
C LYS A 461 9.28 -7.82 11.74
N ALA A 462 9.62 -6.73 11.04
CA ALA A 462 10.78 -5.90 11.34
C ALA A 462 10.71 -5.31 12.74
N LYS A 463 9.54 -4.81 13.17
CA LYS A 463 9.32 -4.31 14.53
C LYS A 463 9.57 -5.39 15.57
N LYS A 464 9.03 -6.60 15.37
CA LYS A 464 9.25 -7.73 16.29
C LYS A 464 10.73 -8.13 16.34
N PHE A 465 11.42 -8.09 15.20
CA PHE A 465 12.86 -8.32 15.13
C PHE A 465 13.61 -7.33 16.02
N LEU A 466 13.39 -6.02 15.82
CA LEU A 466 14.02 -4.97 16.62
C LEU A 466 13.69 -5.08 18.11
N GLU A 467 12.45 -5.42 18.47
CA GLU A 467 12.04 -5.61 19.87
C GLU A 467 12.83 -6.74 20.56
N VAL A 468 13.05 -7.87 19.89
CA VAL A 468 13.83 -8.97 20.47
C VAL A 468 15.31 -8.62 20.50
N TYR A 469 15.83 -7.99 19.45
CA TYR A 469 17.25 -7.62 19.38
C TYR A 469 17.62 -6.55 20.42
N ASN A 470 16.81 -5.50 20.55
CA ASN A 470 16.97 -4.48 21.58
C ASN A 470 16.93 -5.08 23.01
N LYS A 471 16.07 -6.08 23.26
CA LYS A 471 16.07 -6.81 24.54
C LYS A 471 17.37 -7.56 24.80
N LYS A 472 17.90 -8.27 23.78
CA LYS A 472 19.19 -8.98 23.89
C LYS A 472 20.35 -8.03 24.18
N LEU A 473 20.33 -6.83 23.59
CA LEU A 473 21.38 -5.83 23.76
C LEU A 473 21.26 -5.00 25.05
N GLY A 474 20.19 -5.17 25.84
CA GLY A 474 20.00 -4.47 27.11
C GLY A 474 19.64 -2.98 27.01
N ALA A 475 19.46 -2.43 25.80
CA ALA A 475 19.06 -1.04 25.56
C ALA A 475 18.17 -0.93 24.30
N LYS A 476 17.25 0.04 24.27
CA LYS A 476 16.48 0.35 23.06
C LYS A 476 17.37 1.14 22.10
N LYS A 477 17.84 0.49 21.02
CA LYS A 477 18.80 1.10 20.11
C LYS A 477 18.13 1.67 18.86
N ALA A 478 17.54 0.83 18.01
CA ALA A 478 16.83 1.30 16.83
C ALA A 478 15.33 1.54 17.10
N SER A 479 14.79 2.59 16.47
CA SER A 479 13.36 2.91 16.46
C SER A 479 12.78 2.78 15.06
N LEU A 480 11.59 2.18 14.97
CA LEU A 480 10.87 1.94 13.71
C LEU A 480 9.42 2.46 13.81
N ILE A 481 9.07 3.42 12.96
CA ILE A 481 7.73 4.02 12.89
C ILE A 481 7.16 3.74 11.50
N GLY A 482 5.91 3.27 11.44
CA GLY A 482 5.17 3.08 10.19
C GLY A 482 4.19 4.23 10.00
N ILE A 483 4.27 4.91 8.87
CA ILE A 483 3.40 6.01 8.47
C ILE A 483 2.73 5.61 7.16
N TYR A 484 1.42 5.39 7.17
CA TYR A 484 0.70 4.88 6.01
C TYR A 484 -0.35 5.87 5.54
N PRO A 485 -0.10 6.63 4.46
CA PRO A 485 -1.09 7.53 3.90
C PRO A 485 -2.23 6.76 3.23
N SER A 486 -3.46 7.21 3.49
CA SER A 486 -4.70 6.64 2.95
C SER A 486 -4.76 6.76 1.43
N GLU A 487 -5.05 5.67 0.72
CA GLU A 487 -5.56 5.73 -0.65
C GLU A 487 -6.82 6.61 -0.65
N ARG A 488 -6.95 7.57 -1.57
CA ARG A 488 -8.15 8.44 -1.64
C ARG A 488 -9.06 8.12 -2.82
N VAL A 489 -8.70 7.10 -3.58
CA VAL A 489 -9.48 6.53 -4.68
C VAL A 489 -9.90 5.12 -4.28
N PHE A 490 -11.21 4.89 -4.21
CA PHE A 490 -11.79 3.59 -3.87
C PHE A 490 -12.69 3.10 -4.99
N TYR A 491 -12.44 1.87 -5.46
CA TYR A 491 -13.20 1.26 -6.54
C TYR A 491 -13.83 -0.08 -6.10
N SER A 492 -14.97 -0.44 -6.70
CA SER A 492 -15.57 -1.78 -6.61
C SER A 492 -16.15 -2.19 -7.96
N LYS A 493 -15.69 -3.34 -8.49
CA LYS A 493 -16.15 -3.87 -9.79
C LYS A 493 -17.56 -4.49 -9.73
N GLU A 494 -17.96 -5.04 -8.59
CA GLU A 494 -19.20 -5.84 -8.44
C GLU A 494 -19.98 -5.57 -7.14
N GLY A 495 -19.76 -4.40 -6.53
CA GLY A 495 -20.53 -3.86 -5.40
C GLY A 495 -20.59 -4.67 -4.11
N ASN A 496 -19.74 -5.68 -3.95
CA ASN A 496 -19.68 -6.49 -2.74
C ASN A 496 -18.30 -6.55 -2.09
N TYR A 497 -17.26 -6.03 -2.74
CA TYR A 497 -15.91 -6.01 -2.18
C TYR A 497 -15.19 -4.73 -2.62
N ARG A 498 -14.58 -4.03 -1.66
CA ARG A 498 -13.58 -3.01 -1.97
C ARG A 498 -12.47 -3.68 -2.77
N SER A 499 -12.13 -3.11 -3.91
CA SER A 499 -10.85 -3.35 -4.54
C SER A 499 -9.93 -2.16 -4.29
N SER A 500 -8.87 -2.36 -3.52
CA SER A 500 -7.72 -1.46 -3.60
C SER A 500 -7.19 -1.47 -5.03
N LEU A 501 -6.66 -0.33 -5.49
CA LEU A 501 -6.19 -0.17 -6.87
C LEU A 501 -5.10 -1.19 -7.24
N HIS A 502 -4.32 -1.66 -6.27
CA HIS A 502 -3.32 -2.71 -6.49
C HIS A 502 -3.94 -4.07 -6.90
N LYS A 503 -5.21 -4.33 -6.58
CA LYS A 503 -5.94 -5.54 -6.99
C LYS A 503 -6.73 -5.31 -8.27
N TYR A 504 -7.61 -4.31 -8.26
CA TYR A 504 -8.42 -4.01 -9.42
C TYR A 504 -8.22 -2.54 -9.78
N ASP A 505 -7.62 -2.36 -10.94
CA ASP A 505 -7.31 -1.05 -11.47
C ASP A 505 -8.33 -0.72 -12.55
N PRO A 506 -9.22 0.28 -12.34
CA PRO A 506 -10.20 0.63 -13.35
C PRO A 506 -9.56 1.26 -14.60
N GLY A 507 -8.27 1.63 -14.55
CA GLY A 507 -7.46 2.02 -15.69
C GLY A 507 -8.15 3.04 -16.59
N GLN A 508 -8.26 2.70 -17.88
CA GLN A 508 -8.92 3.53 -18.91
C GLN A 508 -10.45 3.34 -18.96
N ASP A 509 -10.99 2.37 -18.23
CA ASP A 509 -12.43 2.09 -18.16
C ASP A 509 -13.13 2.93 -17.08
N LEU A 510 -12.38 3.81 -16.39
CA LEU A 510 -12.91 4.74 -15.41
C LEU A 510 -13.98 5.64 -16.06
N SER A 511 -15.23 5.32 -15.76
CA SER A 511 -16.40 6.05 -16.24
C SER A 511 -17.14 6.59 -15.02
N LEU A 512 -17.23 7.92 -14.92
CA LEU A 512 -18.14 8.58 -14.01
C LEU A 512 -19.49 8.77 -14.71
N ASP A 513 -20.54 9.07 -13.95
CA ASP A 513 -21.88 9.28 -14.52
C ASP A 513 -21.93 10.46 -15.53
N SER A 514 -20.89 11.31 -15.54
CA SER A 514 -20.66 12.41 -16.49
C SER A 514 -19.78 12.05 -17.70
N GLY A 515 -19.25 10.83 -17.80
CA GLY A 515 -18.43 10.35 -18.92
C GLY A 515 -17.13 9.65 -18.53
N LYS A 516 -16.31 9.31 -19.52
CA LYS A 516 -14.97 8.72 -19.30
C LYS A 516 -14.03 9.78 -18.73
N VAL A 517 -13.32 9.43 -17.66
CA VAL A 517 -12.38 10.33 -16.97
C VAL A 517 -11.00 9.70 -16.95
N LYS A 518 -9.96 10.49 -17.25
CA LYS A 518 -8.59 9.96 -17.21
C LYS A 518 -8.11 9.88 -15.75
N PRO A 519 -7.32 8.85 -15.37
CA PRO A 519 -6.76 8.73 -14.03
C PRO A 519 -6.06 10.00 -13.51
N TYR A 520 -5.30 10.69 -14.37
CA TYR A 520 -4.64 11.95 -14.04
C TYR A 520 -5.61 13.05 -13.62
N GLU A 521 -6.75 13.19 -14.30
CA GLU A 521 -7.74 14.24 -14.00
C GLU A 521 -8.37 14.02 -12.61
N VAL A 522 -8.55 12.75 -12.21
CA VAL A 522 -9.02 12.41 -10.86
C VAL A 522 -7.95 12.73 -9.82
N LEU A 523 -6.71 12.32 -10.07
CA LEU A 523 -5.62 12.53 -9.13
C LEU A 523 -5.24 14.01 -8.98
N GLU A 524 -5.42 14.84 -10.01
CA GLU A 524 -5.21 16.29 -9.96
C GLU A 524 -6.16 16.94 -8.94
N LYS A 525 -7.39 16.45 -8.84
CA LYS A 525 -8.37 16.93 -7.84
C LYS A 525 -8.06 16.45 -6.42
N ILE A 526 -7.40 15.31 -6.27
CA ILE A 526 -7.11 14.68 -4.97
C ILE A 526 -5.80 15.18 -4.36
N TYR A 527 -4.75 15.26 -5.18
CA TYR A 527 -3.37 15.59 -4.76
C TYR A 527 -2.91 16.97 -5.22
N GLY A 528 -3.69 17.66 -6.07
CA GLY A 528 -3.35 18.95 -6.63
C GLY A 528 -2.74 18.87 -8.04
N VAL A 529 -2.91 19.94 -8.80
CA VAL A 529 -2.47 20.05 -10.19
C VAL A 529 -0.95 19.96 -10.29
N GLU A 530 -0.24 20.65 -9.40
CA GLU A 530 1.22 20.73 -9.40
C GLU A 530 1.86 19.37 -9.09
N SER A 531 1.30 18.63 -8.13
CA SER A 531 1.80 17.30 -7.77
C SER A 531 1.58 16.28 -8.88
N MET A 532 0.45 16.36 -9.58
CA MET A 532 0.21 15.49 -10.72
C MET A 532 1.00 15.89 -11.95
N ALA A 533 1.30 17.17 -12.14
CA ALA A 533 2.16 17.64 -13.21
C ALA A 533 3.56 17.02 -13.10
N ALA A 534 4.13 16.95 -11.90
CA ALA A 534 5.41 16.27 -11.63
C ALA A 534 5.40 14.80 -12.07
N VAL A 535 4.37 14.04 -11.65
CA VAL A 535 4.23 12.62 -12.01
C VAL A 535 4.03 12.44 -13.52
N LYS A 536 3.20 13.28 -14.14
CA LYS A 536 2.89 13.23 -15.57
C LYS A 536 4.09 13.58 -16.43
N GLU A 537 4.83 14.63 -16.09
CA GLU A 537 6.04 15.06 -16.79
C GLU A 537 7.09 13.94 -16.73
N ALA A 538 7.39 13.45 -15.52
CA ALA A 538 8.33 12.36 -15.31
C ALA A 538 7.92 11.09 -16.07
N ALA A 539 6.65 10.71 -16.04
CA ALA A 539 6.15 9.54 -16.74
C ALA A 539 6.17 9.71 -18.27
N THR A 540 5.96 10.93 -18.79
CA THR A 540 6.01 11.23 -20.23
C THR A 540 7.43 11.07 -20.77
N GLU A 541 8.43 11.53 -20.03
CA GLU A 541 9.83 11.37 -20.41
C GLU A 541 10.27 9.90 -20.46
N GLU A 542 9.66 9.04 -19.64
CA GLU A 542 9.86 7.60 -19.67
C GLU A 542 8.99 6.87 -20.72
N GLY A 543 8.16 7.60 -21.48
CA GLY A 543 7.27 7.02 -22.49
C GLY A 543 6.10 6.21 -21.91
N LEU A 544 5.64 6.56 -20.70
CA LEU A 544 4.63 5.80 -19.95
C LEU A 544 3.27 6.52 -19.81
N VAL A 545 2.98 7.52 -20.66
CA VAL A 545 1.72 8.32 -20.64
C VAL A 545 1.13 8.49 -22.04
#